data_AF-A0A925G6H5-F1
#
_entry.id   AF-A0A925G6H5-F1
#
_cell.length_a   1.000
_cell.length_b   1.000
_cell.length_c   1.000
_cell.angle_alpha   90.00
_cell.angle_beta   90.00
_cell.angle_gamma   90.00
#
_symmetry.space_group_name_H-M   'P 1'
#
loop_
_entity.id
_entity.type
_entity.pdbx_description
1 polymer ?
#
loop_
_entity_poly.entity_id
_entity_poly.type
_entity_poly.pdbx_seq_one_letter_code
_entity_poly.pdbx_strand_id
1 'polypeptide(L)' 'MKKLLGKLWRGWKELAHYIGDFQSRLLLTFFYFTVALPFGLIGRFIVDPLKLREKHAESNWTKRETRDKDMAAARSQF' A
#
# COMPACT_ATOMS: atom_id res chain seq x y z
N MET A 1 -25.91 32.17 28.71
CA MET A 1 -25.64 32.07 27.25
C MET A 1 -24.37 31.26 26.91
N LYS A 2 -23.19 31.55 27.48
CA LYS A 2 -21.93 30.80 27.17
C LYS A 2 -22.02 29.26 27.35
N LYS A 3 -22.76 28.77 28.36
CA LYS A 3 -22.96 27.34 28.61
C LYS A 3 -23.78 26.61 27.54
N LEU A 4 -24.72 27.30 26.87
CA LEU A 4 -25.55 26.75 25.80
C LEU A 4 -24.74 26.57 24.51
N LEU A 5 -23.94 27.58 24.13
CA LEU A 5 -23.00 27.46 23.02
C LEU A 5 -22.00 26.32 23.24
N GLY A 6 -21.48 26.18 24.45
CA GLY A 6 -20.56 25.08 24.78
C GLY A 6 -21.19 23.69 24.77
N LYS A 7 -22.52 23.56 24.91
CA LYS A 7 -23.25 22.28 24.76
C LYS A 7 -23.49 21.97 23.29
N LEU A 8 -23.98 22.94 22.51
CA LEU A 8 -24.15 22.77 21.06
C LEU A 8 -22.82 22.46 20.37
N TRP A 9 -21.74 23.13 20.76
CA TRP A 9 -20.40 22.89 20.21
C TRP A 9 -19.89 21.48 20.49
N ARG A 10 -20.22 20.91 21.66
CA ARG A 10 -19.85 19.53 22.00
C ARG A 10 -20.61 18.53 21.14
N GLY A 11 -21.93 18.67 21.03
CA GLY A 11 -22.74 17.80 20.17
C GLY A 11 -22.36 17.92 18.68
N TRP A 12 -22.04 19.13 18.21
CA TRP A 12 -21.55 19.34 16.85
C TRP A 12 -20.23 18.60 16.57
N LYS A 13 -19.29 18.65 17.50
CA LYS A 13 -17.99 17.96 17.34
C LYS A 13 -18.15 16.44 17.32
N GLU A 14 -19.02 15.88 18.14
CA GLU A 14 -19.32 14.44 18.10
C GLU A 14 -19.90 14.05 16.74
N LEU A 15 -20.88 14.81 16.24
CA LEU A 15 -21.47 14.58 14.92
C LEU A 15 -20.42 14.66 13.80
N ALA A 16 -19.57 15.70 13.83
CA ALA A 16 -18.51 15.90 12.86
C ALA A 16 -17.48 14.76 12.90
N HIS A 17 -17.20 14.18 14.07
CA HIS A 17 -16.30 13.04 14.20
C HIS A 17 -16.87 11.80 13.53
N TYR A 18 -18.14 11.47 13.78
CA TYR A 18 -18.80 10.32 13.12
C TYR A 18 -18.86 10.47 11.60
N ILE A 19 -19.18 11.68 11.11
CA ILE A 19 -19.18 11.97 9.68
C ILE A 19 -17.77 11.87 9.10
N GLY A 20 -16.77 12.39 9.81
CA GLY A 20 -15.37 12.33 9.42
C GLY A 20 -14.85 10.91 9.29
N ASP A 21 -15.17 10.04 10.25
CA ASP A 21 -14.79 8.62 10.21
C ASP A 21 -15.44 7.90 9.03
N PHE A 22 -16.72 8.15 8.78
CA PHE A 22 -17.43 7.55 7.66
C PHE A 22 -16.85 8.02 6.32
N GLN A 23 -16.65 9.33 6.15
CA GLN A 23 -16.05 9.93 4.96
C GLN A 23 -14.63 9.42 4.72
N SER A 24 -13.83 9.33 5.78
CA SER A 24 -12.46 8.82 5.70
C SER A 24 -12.44 7.36 5.24
N ARG A 25 -13.30 6.50 5.79
CA ARG A 25 -13.44 5.11 5.36
C ARG A 25 -13.92 4.99 3.92
N LEU A 26 -14.88 5.83 3.51
CA LEU A 26 -15.36 5.89 2.13
C LEU A 26 -14.25 6.26 1.16
N LEU A 27 -13.52 7.35 1.43
CA LEU A 27 -12.40 7.80 0.62
C LEU A 27 -11.29 6.74 0.56
N LEU A 28 -10.95 6.14 1.69
CA LEU A 28 -9.95 5.06 1.73
C LEU A 28 -10.43 3.88 0.87
N THR A 29 -11.67 3.43 1.04
CA THR A 29 -12.23 2.31 0.29
C THR A 29 -12.16 2.59 -1.21
N PHE A 30 -12.54 3.81 -1.61
CA PHE A 30 -12.49 4.22 -3.00
C PHE A 30 -11.05 4.20 -3.53
N PHE A 31 -10.09 4.79 -2.80
CA PHE A 31 -8.66 4.76 -3.16
C PHE A 31 -8.13 3.33 -3.31
N TYR A 32 -8.41 2.45 -2.34
CA TYR A 32 -7.95 1.07 -2.41
C TYR A 32 -8.57 0.32 -3.60
N PHE A 33 -9.82 0.61 -3.95
CA PHE A 33 -10.50 -0.08 -5.04
C PHE A 33 -10.14 0.47 -6.43
N THR A 34 -9.90 1.78 -6.56
CA THR A 34 -9.61 2.42 -7.85
C THR A 34 -8.12 2.57 -8.15
N VAL A 35 -7.27 2.59 -7.12
CA VAL A 35 -5.82 2.72 -7.28
C VAL A 35 -5.14 1.43 -6.85
N ALA A 36 -5.22 1.05 -5.58
CA ALA A 36 -4.42 -0.08 -5.08
C ALA A 36 -4.78 -1.42 -5.77
N LEU A 37 -6.07 -1.69 -5.94
CA LEU A 37 -6.57 -2.92 -6.56
C LEU A 37 -6.11 -3.08 -8.02
N PRO A 38 -6.34 -2.13 -8.95
CA PRO A 38 -5.87 -2.30 -10.33
C PRO A 38 -4.36 -2.42 -10.42
N PHE A 39 -3.58 -1.67 -9.62
CA PHE A 39 -2.13 -1.84 -9.56
C PHE A 39 -1.74 -3.26 -9.11
N GLY A 40 -2.38 -3.78 -8.08
CA GLY A 40 -2.16 -5.15 -7.61
C GLY A 40 -2.57 -6.22 -8.64
N LEU A 41 -3.68 -6.01 -9.33
CA LEU A 41 -4.15 -6.92 -10.39
C LEU A 41 -3.21 -6.89 -11.60
N ILE A 42 -2.73 -5.72 -12.02
CA ILE A 42 -1.73 -5.59 -13.08
C ILE A 42 -0.44 -6.32 -12.66
N GLY A 43 0.07 -6.07 -11.45
CA GLY A 43 1.25 -6.76 -10.95
C GLY A 43 1.07 -8.28 -10.93
N ARG A 44 -0.09 -8.76 -10.47
CA ARG A 44 -0.39 -10.19 -10.38
C ARG A 44 -0.57 -10.88 -11.74
N PHE A 45 -1.32 -10.27 -12.66
CA PHE A 45 -1.75 -10.92 -13.89
C PHE A 45 -0.89 -10.58 -15.11
N ILE A 46 -0.23 -9.42 -15.13
CA ILE A 46 0.57 -8.97 -16.27
C ILE A 46 2.06 -9.17 -16.01
N VAL A 47 2.57 -8.65 -14.90
CA VAL A 47 4.03 -8.63 -14.64
C VAL A 47 4.52 -9.93 -14.00
N ASP A 48 3.72 -10.56 -13.14
CA ASP A 48 4.10 -11.69 -12.28
C ASP A 48 5.54 -11.55 -11.71
N PRO A 49 5.81 -10.48 -10.93
CA PRO A 49 7.17 -10.19 -10.44
C PRO A 49 7.73 -11.28 -9.52
N LEU A 50 6.85 -12.10 -8.94
CA LEU A 50 7.21 -13.20 -8.05
C LEU A 50 7.30 -14.55 -8.79
N LYS A 51 7.10 -14.56 -10.12
CA LYS A 51 7.10 -15.77 -10.97
C LYS A 51 6.23 -16.91 -10.43
N LEU A 52 5.15 -16.56 -9.72
CA LEU A 52 4.30 -17.54 -9.03
C LEU A 52 3.48 -18.40 -10.00
N ARG A 53 3.39 -18.00 -11.28
CA ARG A 53 2.67 -18.75 -12.32
C ARG A 53 3.47 -19.92 -12.85
N GLU A 54 4.79 -19.98 -12.62
CA GLU A 54 5.64 -21.09 -13.03
C GLU A 54 5.48 -22.29 -12.10
N LYS A 55 4.35 -23.00 -12.21
CA LYS A 55 4.02 -24.20 -11.40
C LYS A 55 5.00 -25.37 -11.55
N HIS A 56 5.92 -25.30 -12.50
CA HIS A 56 6.89 -26.34 -12.83
C HIS A 56 8.34 -25.85 -12.85
N ALA A 57 8.63 -24.73 -12.19
CA ALA A 57 10.02 -24.36 -11.96
C ALA A 57 10.64 -25.36 -10.97
N GLU A 58 11.73 -26.01 -11.35
CA GLU A 58 12.50 -26.88 -10.43
C GLU A 58 13.03 -26.09 -9.21
N SER A 59 13.11 -24.76 -9.32
CA SER A 59 13.52 -23.88 -8.24
C SER A 59 13.04 -22.44 -8.44
N ASN A 60 12.70 -21.76 -7.34
CA ASN A 60 12.45 -20.30 -7.31
C ASN A 60 13.75 -19.48 -7.24
N TRP A 61 14.92 -20.13 -7.16
CA TRP A 61 16.21 -19.44 -7.18
C TRP A 61 16.45 -18.83 -8.56
N THR A 62 16.62 -17.51 -8.62
CA THR A 62 17.01 -16.84 -9.86
C THR A 62 18.54 -16.84 -9.96
N LYS A 63 19.09 -17.21 -11.13
CA LYS A 63 20.54 -17.13 -11.36
C LYS A 63 21.01 -15.70 -11.16
N ARG A 64 21.93 -15.50 -10.21
CA ARG A 64 22.62 -14.22 -10.02
C ARG A 64 23.69 -14.09 -11.09
N GLU A 65 23.54 -13.10 -11.97
CA GLU A 65 24.65 -12.68 -12.83
C GLU A 65 25.64 -11.88 -11.99
N THR A 66 26.73 -12.51 -11.58
CA THR A 66 27.79 -11.86 -10.79
C THR A 66 28.47 -10.78 -11.61
N ARG A 67 28.24 -9.51 -11.23
CA ARG A 67 28.99 -8.35 -11.73
C ARG A 67 30.29 -8.10 -10.96
N ASP A 68 30.42 -8.67 -9.77
CA ASP A 68 31.56 -8.47 -8.87
C ASP A 68 32.59 -9.59 -9.05
N LYS A 69 33.30 -9.56 -10.18
CA LYS A 69 34.35 -10.57 -10.46
C LYS A 69 35.70 -10.18 -9.86
N ASP A 70 35.80 -8.96 -9.35
CA ASP A 70 37.03 -8.28 -9.04
C ASP A 70 36.92 -7.47 -7.73
N MET A 71 38.03 -7.39 -7.00
CA MET A 71 38.09 -6.86 -5.62
C MET A 71 37.64 -5.40 -5.51
N ALA A 72 37.75 -4.62 -6.60
CA ALA A 72 37.27 -3.25 -6.65
C ALA A 72 35.74 -3.18 -6.64
N ALA A 73 35.05 -4.02 -7.43
CA ALA A 73 33.60 -4.10 -7.48
C ALA A 73 33.00 -4.61 -6.15
N ALA A 74 33.70 -5.51 -5.45
CA ALA A 74 33.28 -5.98 -4.12
C ALA A 74 33.23 -4.85 -3.07
N ARG A 75 34.03 -3.78 -3.22
CA ARG A 75 34.05 -2.64 -2.28
C ARG A 75 32.86 -1.71 -2.41
N SER A 76 32.10 -1.77 -3.51
CA SER A 76 30.92 -0.92 -3.78
C SER A 76 29.58 -1.61 -3.55
N GLN A 77 29.55 -2.73 -2.81
CA GLN A 77 28.32 -3.50 -2.55
C GLN A 77 27.41 -2.93 -1.45
N PHE A 78 27.85 -1.92 -0.69
CA PHE A 78 27.12 -1.32 0.43
C PHE A 78 26.95 0.18 0.27
#